data_AF-A0A2V9VU51-F1
#
_entry.id   AF-A0A2V9VU51-F1
#
_cell.length_a   1.000
_cell.length_b   1.000
_cell.length_c   1.000
_cell.angle_alpha   90.00
_cell.angle_beta   90.00
_cell.angle_gamma   90.00
#
_symmetry.space_group_name_H-M   'P 1'
#
loop_
_entity.id
_entity.type
_entity.pdbx_description
1 polymer ?
#
loop_
_entity_poly.entity_id
_entity_poly.type
_entity_poly.pdbx_seq_one_letter_code
_entity_poly.pdbx_strand_id
1 'polypeptide(L)'
;MKPAIEAPGGVSTDPYQKTVCCLRCEQKLQRYQLMRVSLAPANSGHAILSCPRCGHVEFVADTSPLLQSLELVSTDTGDGD
;
A
#
# COMPACT_ATOMS: atom_id res chain seq x y z
N MET A 1 11.85 1.78 35.98
CA MET A 1 12.32 1.48 34.61
C MET A 1 11.22 0.76 33.85
N LYS A 2 10.69 1.38 32.79
CA LYS A 2 9.95 0.77 31.68
C LYS A 2 10.24 1.65 30.45
N PRO A 3 10.73 1.13 29.32
CA PRO A 3 10.92 1.97 28.14
C PRO A 3 9.54 2.29 27.55
N ALA A 4 9.31 3.57 27.29
CA ALA A 4 8.16 4.01 26.50
C ALA A 4 8.36 3.49 25.07
N ILE A 5 7.41 2.71 24.58
CA ILE A 5 7.34 2.36 23.16
C ILE A 5 7.06 3.65 22.41
N GLU A 6 8.08 4.20 21.76
CA GLU A 6 7.91 5.20 20.70
C GLU A 6 7.22 4.49 19.53
N ALA A 7 5.90 4.63 19.46
CA ALA A 7 5.17 4.35 18.22
C ALA A 7 5.54 5.47 17.24
N PRO A 8 6.11 5.18 16.05
CA PRO A 8 6.35 6.19 15.05
C PRO A 8 5.00 6.67 14.51
N GLY A 9 4.54 7.79 15.08
CA GLY A 9 3.32 8.49 14.70
C GLY A 9 3.52 9.31 13.44
N GLY A 10 3.79 8.65 12.32
CA GLY A 10 3.88 9.28 11.00
C GLY A 10 2.54 9.39 10.29
N VAL A 11 1.48 9.88 10.96
CA VAL A 11 0.27 10.29 10.23
C VAL A 11 0.55 11.65 9.58
N SER A 12 0.65 11.67 8.25
CA SER A 12 0.80 12.91 7.48
C SER A 12 -0.31 13.89 7.86
N THR A 13 0.04 14.99 8.52
CA THR A 13 -0.88 15.99 9.08
C THR A 13 -1.41 16.99 8.04
N ASP A 14 -1.11 16.80 6.76
CA ASP A 14 -1.66 17.62 5.69
C ASP A 14 -3.13 17.23 5.40
N PRO A 15 -4.10 18.11 5.67
CA PRO A 15 -5.53 17.78 5.51
C PRO A 15 -5.95 17.60 4.04
N TYR A 16 -5.10 17.97 3.07
CA TYR A 16 -5.40 17.89 1.64
C TYR A 16 -4.58 16.82 0.89
N GLN A 17 -3.44 16.37 1.43
CA GLN A 17 -2.66 15.26 0.90
C GLN A 17 -2.49 14.14 1.94
N LYS A 18 -3.48 13.24 1.98
CA LYS A 18 -3.32 11.92 2.63
C LYS A 18 -2.28 11.11 1.85
N THR A 19 -1.02 11.33 2.20
CA THR A 19 0.11 10.54 1.72
C THR A 19 0.09 9.19 2.42
N VAL A 20 0.15 8.10 1.67
CA VAL A 20 0.26 6.75 2.23
C VAL A 20 1.73 6.50 2.59
N CYS A 21 1.99 6.07 3.82
CA CYS A 21 3.35 5.80 4.33
C CYS A 21 3.46 4.35 4.77
N CYS A 22 4.65 3.77 4.62
CA CYS A 22 4.93 2.43 5.09
C CYS A 22 4.86 2.36 6.62
N LEU A 23 4.10 1.41 7.15
CA LEU A 23 3.89 1.26 8.59
C LEU A 23 5.12 0.85 9.41
N ARG A 24 6.23 0.46 8.75
CA ARG A 24 7.47 0.06 9.46
C ARG A 24 8.60 1.05 9.44
N CYS A 25 8.76 1.80 8.36
CA CYS A 25 9.88 2.72 8.22
C CYS A 25 9.45 4.13 7.82
N GLU A 26 8.14 4.39 7.83
CA GLU A 26 7.50 5.66 7.51
C GLU A 26 7.84 6.21 6.12
N GLN A 27 8.43 5.38 5.27
CA GLN A 27 8.75 5.73 3.90
C GLN A 27 7.45 6.00 3.13
N LYS A 28 7.37 7.17 2.50
CA LYS A 28 6.28 7.52 1.59
C LYS A 28 6.14 6.47 0.50
N LEU A 29 4.94 5.93 0.38
CA LEU A 29 4.53 5.03 -0.70
C LEU A 29 3.91 5.89 -1.79
N GLN A 30 4.30 5.61 -3.03
CA GLN A 30 3.79 6.33 -4.20
C GLN A 30 3.17 5.40 -5.22
N ARG A 31 3.35 4.09 -5.06
CA ARG A 31 3.03 3.08 -6.06
C ARG A 31 2.30 1.92 -5.43
N TYR A 32 1.36 1.34 -6.17
CA TYR A 32 0.64 0.14 -5.79
C TYR A 32 0.49 -0.80 -6.99
N GLN A 33 0.26 -2.08 -6.74
CA GLN A 33 -0.03 -3.09 -7.76
C GLN A 33 -1.42 -3.65 -7.53
N LEU A 34 -2.24 -3.77 -8.58
CA LEU A 34 -3.53 -4.45 -8.47
C LEU A 34 -3.35 -5.95 -8.63
N MET A 35 -3.85 -6.71 -7.65
CA MET A 35 -3.96 -8.15 -7.71
C MET A 35 -5.45 -8.51 -7.77
N ARG A 36 -5.91 -8.91 -8.94
CA ARG A 36 -7.24 -9.50 -9.13
C ARG A 36 -7.09 -11.01 -9.07
N VAL A 37 -7.50 -11.60 -7.96
CA VAL A 37 -7.55 -13.05 -7.83
C VAL A 37 -8.91 -13.52 -8.36
N SER A 38 -8.96 -14.01 -9.59
CA SER A 38 -10.20 -14.50 -10.25
C SER A 38 -10.73 -15.82 -9.67
N LEU A 39 -10.20 -16.29 -8.54
CA LEU A 39 -10.49 -17.63 -7.97
C LEU A 39 -11.66 -17.64 -6.97
N ALA A 40 -12.31 -16.50 -6.71
CA ALA A 40 -13.47 -16.44 -5.82
C ALA A 40 -14.68 -15.77 -6.52
N PRO A 41 -15.92 -16.26 -6.29
CA PRO A 41 -17.13 -15.69 -6.90
C PRO A 41 -17.46 -14.27 -6.39
N ALA A 42 -16.78 -13.81 -5.33
CA ALA A 42 -16.74 -12.43 -4.91
C ALA A 42 -15.51 -11.77 -5.53
N ASN A 43 -15.73 -10.95 -6.55
CA ASN A 43 -14.73 -10.21 -7.32
C ASN A 43 -14.09 -9.09 -6.46
N SER A 44 -13.48 -9.45 -5.34
CA SER A 44 -12.80 -8.53 -4.42
C SER A 44 -11.36 -8.36 -4.87
N GLY A 45 -11.08 -7.27 -5.57
CA GLY A 45 -9.72 -6.90 -5.93
C GLY A 45 -8.95 -6.46 -4.70
N HIS A 46 -7.65 -6.75 -4.67
CA HIS A 46 -6.75 -6.20 -3.68
C HIS A 46 -5.68 -5.36 -4.37
N ALA A 47 -5.22 -4.33 -3.68
CA ALA A 47 -4.05 -3.55 -4.06
C ALA A 47 -2.91 -3.86 -3.08
N ILE A 48 -1.74 -4.08 -3.63
CA ILE A 48 -0.51 -4.40 -2.93
C ILE A 48 0.35 -3.15 -2.91
N LEU A 49 0.70 -2.70 -1.71
CA LEU A 49 1.63 -1.61 -1.46
C LEU A 49 2.97 -2.20 -1.03
N SER A 50 4.02 -1.95 -1.80
CA SER A 50 5.36 -2.44 -1.49
C SER A 50 6.28 -1.28 -1.13
N CYS A 51 6.88 -1.33 0.06
CA CYS A 51 7.84 -0.33 0.49
C CYS A 51 9.19 -0.53 -0.20
N PRO A 52 9.70 0.45 -0.97
CA PRO A 52 10.99 0.32 -1.66
C PRO A 52 12.19 0.37 -0.70
N ARG A 53 11.99 0.80 0.56
CA ARG A 53 13.05 0.96 1.55
C ARG A 53 13.30 -0.29 2.38
N CYS A 54 12.24 -0.93 2.86
CA CYS A 54 12.35 -2.07 3.79
C CYS A 54 11.69 -3.36 3.29
N GLY A 55 11.07 -3.34 2.11
CA GLY A 55 10.38 -4.52 1.55
C GLY A 55 9.08 -4.89 2.26
N HIS A 56 8.57 -4.05 3.17
CA HIS A 56 7.26 -4.27 3.79
C HIS A 56 6.16 -4.26 2.73
N VAL A 57 5.28 -5.25 2.77
CA VAL A 57 4.13 -5.37 1.87
C VAL A 57 2.82 -5.22 2.65
N GLU A 58 1.93 -4.37 2.15
CA GLU A 58 0.62 -4.09 2.76
C GLU A 58 -0.48 -4.35 1.74
N PHE A 59 -1.61 -4.90 2.19
CA PHE A 59 -2.76 -5.22 1.35
C PHE A 59 -3.92 -4.31 1.71
N VAL A 60 -4.47 -3.65 0.70
CA VAL A 60 -5.66 -2.81 0.83
C VAL A 60 -6.72 -3.25 -0.19
N ALA A 61 -7.98 -2.91 0.04
CA ALA A 61 -9.01 -3.13 -0.97
C ALA A 61 -8.73 -2.29 -2.22
N ASP A 62 -9.03 -2.82 -3.41
CA ASP A 62 -8.91 -2.05 -4.67
C ASP A 62 -9.86 -0.85 -4.73
N THR A 63 -10.89 -0.84 -3.89
CA THR A 63 -11.83 0.29 -3.72
C THR A 63 -11.37 1.30 -2.66
N SER A 64 -10.17 1.13 -2.09
CA SER A 64 -9.67 2.02 -1.04
C SER A 64 -9.42 3.43 -1.57
N PRO A 65 -9.93 4.49 -0.92
CA PRO A 65 -9.66 5.87 -1.32
C PRO A 65 -8.17 6.25 -1.20
N LEU A 66 -7.37 5.45 -0.48
CA LEU A 66 -5.92 5.64 -0.37
C LEU A 66 -5.20 5.46 -1.71
N LEU A 67 -5.77 4.68 -2.64
CA LEU A 67 -5.18 4.44 -3.95
C LEU A 67 -5.26 5.67 -4.87
N GLN A 68 -6.14 6.63 -4.57
CA GLN A 68 -6.30 7.86 -5.37
C GLN A 68 -5.04 8.74 -5.35
N SER A 69 -4.22 8.64 -4.30
CA SER A 69 -2.95 9.37 -4.18
C SER A 69 -1.73 8.56 -4.62
N LEU A 70 -1.95 7.34 -5.15
CA LEU A 70 -0.91 6.40 -5.53
C LEU A 70 -0.97 6.08 -7.02
N GLU A 71 0.20 5.81 -7.60
CA GLU A 71 0.38 5.42 -8.99
C GLU A 71 0.19 3.91 -9.12
N LEU A 72 -0.71 3.49 -10.02
CA LEU A 72 -0.88 2.09 -10.37
C LEU A 72 0.32 1.62 -11.19
N VAL A 73 1.07 0.68 -10.64
CA VAL A 73 2.09 -0.08 -11.38
C VAL A 73 1.37 -1.25 -12.05
N SER A 74 1.23 -1.15 -13.37
CA SER A 74 0.77 -2.27 -14.18
C SER A 74 1.89 -3.29 -14.23
N THR A 75 1.74 -4.40 -13.52
CA THR A 75 2.56 -5.58 -13.79
C THR A 75 2.03 -6.16 -15.09
N ASP A 76 2.68 -5.81 -16.19
CA ASP A 76 2.60 -6.53 -17.46
C ASP A 76 3.06 -7.96 -17.17
N THR A 77 2.13 -8.78 -16.69
CA THR A 77 2.32 -10.21 -16.63
C THR A 77 1.95 -10.67 -18.02
N GLY A 78 2.87 -10.43 -18.97
CA GLY A 78 2.84 -11.01 -20.29
C GLY A 78 2.89 -12.52 -20.11
N ASP A 79 1.70 -13.12 -20.08
CA ASP A 79 1.51 -14.55 -20.32
C ASP A 79 1.91 -14.77 -21.79
N GLY A 80 3.12 -15.29 -21.95
CA GLY A 80 3.79 -15.49 -23.22
C GLY A 80 4.75 -16.65 -23.10
N ASP A 81 4.21 -17.85 -22.87
CA ASP A 81 4.73 -19.15 -23.35
C ASP A 81 3.64 -20.23 -23.26
#